data_AF-A0A248YWX4-F1
#
_entry.id   AF-A0A248YWX4-F1
#
_cell.length_a   1.000
_cell.length_b   1.000
_cell.length_c   1.000
_cell.angle_alpha   90.00
_cell.angle_beta   90.00
_cell.angle_gamma   90.00
#
_symmetry.space_group_name_H-M   'P 1'
#
loop_
_entity.id
_entity.type
_entity.pdbx_description
1 polymer ?
#
loop_
_entity_poly.entity_id
_entity_poly.type
_entity_poly.pdbx_seq_one_letter_code
_entity_poly.pdbx_strand_id
1 'polypeptide(L)' 'MLKHLHEMGLRAEHCYMAGLASIGVSFVSWAISSRFEHAGVDRADRWGIFVGEWAPTFIALGNGLRTYER' A
#
# COMPACT_ATOMS: atom_id res chain seq x y z
N MET A 1 -16.73 -12.27 -3.67
CA MET A 1 -16.03 -10.96 -3.76
C MET A 1 -14.74 -11.05 -4.58
N LEU A 2 -13.71 -11.78 -4.14
CA LEU A 2 -12.42 -11.87 -4.86
C LEU A 2 -12.55 -12.37 -6.30
N LYS A 3 -13.40 -13.38 -6.54
CA LYS A 3 -13.73 -13.84 -7.90
C LYS A 3 -14.29 -12.72 -8.78
N HIS A 4 -15.20 -11.90 -8.28
CA HIS A 4 -15.73 -10.75 -9.05
C HIS A 4 -14.67 -9.69 -9.31
N LEU A 5 -13.81 -9.38 -8.33
CA LEU A 5 -12.68 -8.47 -8.55
C LEU A 5 -11.74 -9.00 -9.65
N HIS A 6 -11.49 -10.31 -9.65
CA HIS A 6 -10.70 -10.97 -10.69
C HIS A 6 -11.37 -10.92 -12.07
N GLU A 7 -12.68 -11.18 -12.15
CA GLU A 7 -13.48 -11.06 -13.37
C GLU A 7 -13.51 -9.62 -13.92
N MET A 8 -13.42 -8.61 -13.04
CA MET A 8 -13.27 -7.21 -13.41
C MET A 8 -11.84 -6.84 -13.88
N GLY A 9 -10.92 -7.79 -13.90
CA GLY A 9 -9.54 -7.61 -14.38
C GLY A 9 -8.52 -7.26 -13.29
N LEU A 10 -8.92 -7.25 -12.01
CA LEU A 10 -7.97 -7.06 -10.91
C LEU A 10 -7.10 -8.32 -10.76
N ARG A 11 -5.78 -8.16 -10.86
CA ARG A 11 -4.81 -9.24 -10.73
C ARG A 11 -4.02 -9.16 -9.44
N ALA A 12 -3.45 -10.28 -9.02
CA ALA A 12 -2.58 -10.36 -7.85
C ALA A 12 -1.40 -9.39 -7.96
N GLU A 13 -0.82 -9.26 -9.16
CA GLU A 13 0.28 -8.34 -9.44
C GLU A 13 -0.07 -6.87 -9.15
N HIS A 14 -1.27 -6.40 -9.54
CA HIS A 14 -1.71 -5.03 -9.23
C HIS A 14 -1.76 -4.79 -7.72
N CYS A 15 -2.23 -5.77 -6.96
CA CYS A 15 -2.29 -5.71 -5.50
C CYS A 15 -0.88 -5.71 -4.90
N TYR A 16 0.04 -6.54 -5.38
CA TYR A 16 1.42 -6.52 -4.90
C TYR A 16 2.14 -5.20 -5.21
N MET A 17 1.93 -4.64 -6.41
CA MET A 17 2.45 -3.31 -6.75
C MET A 17 1.85 -2.22 -5.85
N ALA A 18 0.55 -2.25 -5.59
CA ALA A 18 -0.11 -1.30 -4.69
C ALA A 18 0.45 -1.40 -3.26
N GLY A 19 0.69 -2.63 -2.77
CA GLY A 19 1.31 -2.86 -1.47
C GLY A 19 2.72 -2.28 -1.39
N LEU A 20 3.56 -2.53 -2.40
CA LEU A 20 4.90 -1.95 -2.48
C LEU A 20 4.87 -0.42 -2.59
N ALA A 21 3.95 0.12 -3.40
CA ALA A 21 3.76 1.56 -3.54
C ALA A 21 3.38 2.21 -2.20
N SER A 22 2.51 1.56 -1.41
CA SER A 22 2.14 2.03 -0.07
C SER A 22 3.34 2.16 0.85
N ILE A 23 4.22 1.16 0.86
CA ILE A 23 5.48 1.20 1.64
C ILE A 23 6.35 2.37 1.16
N GLY A 24 6.53 2.50 -0.15
CA GLY A 24 7.33 3.57 -0.75
C GLY A 24 6.81 4.96 -0.41
N VAL A 25 5.51 5.21 -0.57
CA VAL A 25 4.88 6.51 -0.25
C VAL A 25 5.03 6.83 1.24
N SER A 26 4.87 5.85 2.13
CA SER A 26 5.04 6.05 3.56
C SER A 26 6.46 6.49 3.90
N PHE A 27 7.45 5.81 3.32
CA PHE A 27 8.86 6.14 3.53
C PHE A 27 9.23 7.51 2.94
N VAL A 28 8.78 7.81 1.72
CA VAL A 28 9.03 9.10 1.06
C VAL A 28 8.39 10.24 1.84
N SER A 29 7.16 10.05 2.34
CA SER A 29 6.48 11.05 3.19
C SER A 29 7.27 11.37 4.45
N TRP A 30 7.76 10.35 5.15
CA TRP A 30 8.61 10.52 6.33
C TRP A 30 9.95 11.21 5.98
N ALA A 31 10.61 10.79 4.89
CA ALA A 31 11.89 11.35 4.48
C ALA A 31 11.78 12.83 4.10
N ILE A 32 10.71 13.22 3.39
CA ILE A 32 10.45 14.63 3.05
C ILE A 32 10.18 15.44 4.30
N SER A 33 9.31 14.97 5.20
CA SER A 33 8.98 15.72 6.42
C SER A 33 10.19 15.87 7.35
N SER A 34 10.98 14.80 7.53
CA SER A 34 12.22 14.83 8.32
C SER A 34 13.27 15.80 7.78
N ARG A 35 13.24 16.10 6.48
CA ARG A 35 14.25 16.94 5.81
C ARG A 35 13.82 18.40 5.61
N PHE A 36 12.52 18.65 5.42
CA PHE A 36 12.02 19.95 4.96
C PHE A 36 11.00 20.61 5.90
N GLU A 37 10.43 19.87 6.86
CA GLU A 37 9.36 20.40 7.71
C GLU A 37 9.89 20.89 9.06
N HIS A 38 9.76 22.20 9.30
CA HIS A 38 10.20 22.83 10.55
C HIS A 38 9.25 22.58 11.72
N ALA A 39 8.03 22.09 11.45
CA ALA A 39 6.96 21.87 12.42
C ALA A 39 7.01 20.48 13.10
N GLY A 40 8.08 19.71 12.92
CA GLY A 40 8.24 18.36 13.46
C GLY A 40 7.61 17.26 12.60
N VAL A 41 7.96 16.00 12.90
CA VAL A 41 7.61 14.81 12.10
C VAL A 41 6.28 14.16 12.49
N ASP A 42 5.62 14.61 13.57
CA ASP A 42 4.40 13.98 14.12
C ASP A 42 3.26 13.83 13.10
N ARG A 43 3.10 14.80 12.19
CA ARG A 43 2.08 14.71 11.12
C ARG A 43 2.44 13.64 10.09
N ALA A 44 3.71 13.59 9.68
CA ALA A 44 4.19 12.64 8.70
C ALA A 44 4.23 11.21 9.24
N ASP A 45 4.51 11.01 10.52
CA ASP A 45 4.45 9.70 11.16
C ASP A 45 3.02 9.13 11.15
N ARG A 46 2.02 9.94 11.52
CA ARG A 46 0.60 9.51 11.49
C ARG A 46 0.13 9.18 10.07
N TRP A 47 0.49 10.02 9.10
CA TRP A 47 0.14 9.79 7.70
C TRP A 47 0.89 8.58 7.13
N GLY A 48 2.18 8.44 7.41
CA GLY A 48 3.01 7.32 6.99
C GLY A 48 2.54 5.99 7.57
N ILE A 49 2.12 5.96 8.84
CA ILE A 49 1.51 4.76 9.45
C ILE A 49 0.20 4.40 8.72
N PHE A 50 -0.67 5.39 8.50
CA PHE A 50 -1.95 5.16 7.82
C PHE A 50 -1.76 4.64 6.38
N VAL A 51 -0.83 5.21 5.62
CA VAL A 51 -0.53 4.75 4.25
C VAL A 51 0.16 3.39 4.29
N GLY A 52 1.06 3.14 5.24
CA GLY A 52 1.80 1.89 5.36
C GLY A 52 0.91 0.69 5.69
N GLU A 53 -0.16 0.89 6.44
CA GLU A 53 -1.13 -0.15 6.83
C GLU A 53 -1.87 -0.76 5.62
N TRP A 54 -1.96 -0.06 4.49
CA TRP A 54 -2.58 -0.64 3.30
C TRP A 54 -1.72 -1.74 2.66
N ALA A 55 -0.42 -1.78 2.93
CA ALA A 55 0.48 -2.80 2.38
C ALA A 55 0.05 -4.24 2.73
N PRO A 56 -0.15 -4.61 4.02
CA PRO A 56 -0.64 -5.96 4.35
C PRO A 56 -2.02 -6.25 3.76
N THR A 57 -2.90 -5.25 3.66
CA THR A 57 -4.23 -5.40 3.04
C THR A 57 -4.10 -5.77 1.56
N PHE A 58 -3.30 -5.03 0.79
CA PHE A 58 -3.09 -5.32 -0.62
C PHE A 58 -2.37 -6.66 -0.83
N ILE A 59 -1.39 -7.00 0.01
CA ILE A 59 -0.70 -8.30 -0.07
C ILE A 59 -1.69 -9.46 0.19
N ALA A 60 -2.55 -9.34 1.21
CA ALA A 60 -3.58 -10.34 1.49
C ALA A 60 -4.58 -10.49 0.34
N LEU A 61 -5.04 -9.38 -0.24
CA LEU A 61 -5.90 -9.38 -1.43
C LEU A 61 -5.20 -10.05 -2.62
N GLY A 62 -3.93 -9.73 -2.87
CA GLY A 62 -3.13 -10.33 -3.94
C GLY A 62 -3.01 -11.84 -3.78
N ASN A 63 -2.76 -12.32 -2.56
CA ASN A 63 -2.73 -13.76 -2.26
C ASN A 63 -4.06 -14.44 -2.55
N GLY A 64 -5.18 -13.78 -2.24
CA GLY A 64 -6.52 -14.27 -2.55
C GLY A 64 -6.86 -14.26 -4.04
N LEU A 65 -6.41 -13.24 -4.80
CA LEU A 65 -6.61 -13.19 -6.25
C LEU A 65 -5.80 -14.26 -6.98
N ARG A 66 -4.59 -14.54 -6.50
CA ARG A 66 -3.67 -15.52 -7.09
C ARG A 66 -4.25 -16.93 -7.15
N THR A 67 -5.23 -17.27 -6.31
CA THR A 67 -5.91 -18.58 -6.38
C THR A 67 -6.80 -18.73 -7.62
N TYR A 68 -7.20 -17.63 -8.24
CA TYR A 68 -8.02 -17.60 -9.47
C TYR A 68 -7.20 -17.44 -10.75
N GLU A 69 -5.89 -17.17 -10.62
CA GLU A 69 -4.95 -16.97 -11.73
C GLU A 69 -4.16 -18.24 -12.12
N ARG A 70 -4.53 -19.39 -11.54
CA ARG A 70 -3.89 -20.67 -11.81
C ARG A 70 -4.44 -21.35 -13.05
#